data_AF-A0A2X1IY87-F1
#
_entry.id   AF-A0A2X1IY87-F1
#
_cell.length_a   1.000
_cell.length_b   1.000
_cell.length_c   1.000
_cell.angle_alpha   90.00
_cell.angle_beta   90.00
_cell.angle_gamma   90.00
#
_symmetry.space_group_name_H-M   'P 1'
#
loop_
_entity.id
_entity.type
_entity.pdbx_description
1 polymer ?
#
loop_
_entity_poly.entity_id
_entity_poly.type
_entity_poly.pdbx_seq_one_letter_code
_entity_poly.pdbx_strand_id
1 'polypeptide(L)'
;MLFTLKKVIGNMLLPLPLMLLIIGAGLALLWFSRFQKTGKIFISIGWLALLLLSLQPVADRLLRPIESTYPTWNNSQKVDYIVVLGGGYTWNPQWAPSSNLINNSLPRLNEGIRLWRENPGSKLIFTGGVAKTNTVSTAEVGARVAQSLGVPREQIITLDLPKDTEEEKLRQ
;
A
#
# COMPACT_ATOMS: atom_id res chain seq x y z
N MET A 1 -18.14 -13.10 -10.37
CA MET A 1 -17.12 -14.15 -10.56
C MET A 1 -15.85 -13.65 -11.24
N LEU A 2 -15.94 -12.82 -12.30
CA LEU A 2 -14.77 -12.26 -12.98
C LEU A 2 -13.84 -11.45 -12.05
N PHE A 3 -14.41 -10.67 -11.13
CA PHE A 3 -13.65 -9.91 -10.14
C PHE A 3 -12.80 -10.80 -9.22
N THR A 4 -13.39 -11.87 -8.67
CA THR A 4 -12.67 -12.83 -7.82
C THR A 4 -11.58 -13.56 -8.61
N LEU A 5 -11.87 -13.96 -9.85
CA LEU A 5 -10.90 -14.63 -10.71
C LEU A 5 -9.70 -13.73 -11.05
N LYS A 6 -9.96 -12.47 -11.43
CA LYS A 6 -8.91 -11.46 -11.67
C LYS A 6 -8.04 -11.28 -10.43
N LYS A 7 -8.66 -11.28 -9.24
CA LYS A 7 -7.95 -11.11 -7.97
C LYS A 7 -7.09 -12.32 -7.62
N VAL A 8 -7.57 -13.54 -7.86
CA VAL A 8 -6.79 -14.78 -7.63
C VAL A 8 -5.60 -14.85 -8.59
N ILE A 9 -5.84 -14.66 -9.89
CA ILE A 9 -4.77 -14.68 -10.90
C ILE A 9 -3.76 -13.55 -10.63
N GLY A 10 -4.25 -12.34 -10.35
CA GLY A 10 -3.40 -11.21 -9.99
C GLY A 10 -2.53 -11.49 -8.77
N ASN A 11 -3.11 -12.10 -7.72
CA ASN A 11 -2.35 -12.48 -6.53
C ASN A 11 -1.32 -13.59 -6.82
N MET A 12 -1.62 -14.54 -7.69
CA MET A 12 -0.66 -15.60 -8.08
C MET A 12 0.49 -15.06 -8.94
N LEU A 13 0.26 -13.98 -9.68
CA LEU A 13 1.27 -13.31 -10.51
C LEU A 13 2.14 -12.31 -9.72
N LEU A 14 1.81 -12.05 -8.44
CA LEU A 14 2.70 -11.25 -7.59
C LEU A 14 4.07 -11.93 -7.47
N PRO A 15 5.17 -11.16 -7.36
CA PRO A 15 6.53 -11.71 -7.42
C PRO A 15 6.76 -12.85 -6.42
N LEU A 16 6.30 -12.71 -5.18
CA LEU A 16 6.50 -13.73 -4.14
C LEU A 16 5.70 -15.02 -4.42
N PRO A 17 4.36 -15.01 -4.58
CA PRO A 17 3.59 -16.20 -4.96
C PRO A 17 4.08 -16.87 -6.23
N LEU A 18 4.42 -16.10 -7.27
CA LEU A 18 4.89 -16.64 -8.54
C LEU A 18 6.19 -17.44 -8.35
N MET A 19 7.16 -16.88 -7.63
CA MET A 19 8.43 -17.58 -7.39
C MET A 19 8.25 -18.81 -6.49
N LEU A 20 7.36 -18.76 -5.49
CA LEU A 20 7.02 -19.93 -4.67
C LEU A 20 6.39 -21.05 -5.50
N LEU A 21 5.53 -20.71 -6.48
CA LEU A 21 4.96 -21.68 -7.40
C LEU A 21 6.03 -22.31 -8.30
N ILE A 22 6.99 -21.53 -8.79
CA ILE A 22 8.13 -22.04 -9.59
C ILE A 22 8.98 -23.02 -8.76
N ILE A 23 9.30 -22.65 -7.51
CA ILE A 23 10.05 -23.52 -6.59
C ILE A 23 9.25 -24.80 -6.29
N GLY A 24 7.95 -24.68 -6.00
CA GLY A 24 7.05 -25.80 -5.75
C GLY A 24 6.97 -26.76 -6.94
N ALA A 25 6.86 -26.23 -8.17
CA ALA A 25 6.91 -27.02 -9.39
C ALA A 25 8.27 -27.73 -9.55
N GLY A 26 9.37 -27.05 -9.23
CA GLY A 26 10.70 -27.65 -9.23
C GLY A 26 10.87 -28.79 -8.21
N LEU A 27 10.29 -28.65 -7.01
CA LEU A 27 10.25 -29.70 -5.99
C LEU A 27 9.39 -30.90 -6.44
N ALA A 28 8.24 -30.64 -7.05
CA ALA A 28 7.40 -31.70 -7.60
C ALA A 28 8.12 -32.49 -8.71
N LEU A 29 8.86 -31.82 -9.58
CA LEU A 29 9.69 -32.46 -10.61
C LEU A 29 10.84 -33.28 -10.01
N LEU A 30 11.37 -32.89 -8.85
CA LEU A 30 12.41 -33.66 -8.15
C LEU A 30 11.88 -34.93 -7.51
N TRP A 31 10.71 -34.86 -6.86
CA TRP A 31 10.15 -35.97 -6.09
C TRP A 31 9.33 -36.95 -6.92
N PHE A 32 8.64 -36.48 -7.96
CA PHE A 32 7.68 -37.29 -8.71
C PHE A 32 8.08 -37.51 -10.18
N SER A 33 9.26 -37.07 -10.61
CA SER A 33 9.65 -37.17 -12.02
C SER A 33 11.11 -37.57 -12.24
N ARG A 34 11.38 -38.10 -13.44
CA ARG A 34 12.72 -38.35 -13.97
C ARG A 34 13.44 -37.07 -14.38
N PHE A 35 12.73 -35.93 -14.49
CA PHE A 35 13.27 -34.64 -14.91
C PHE A 35 13.92 -33.85 -13.77
N GLN A 36 14.71 -34.54 -12.92
CA GLN A 36 15.33 -33.95 -11.74
C GLN A 36 16.26 -32.76 -12.06
N LYS A 37 16.93 -32.79 -13.22
CA LYS A 37 17.77 -31.66 -13.68
C LYS A 37 16.94 -30.38 -13.87
N THR A 38 15.78 -30.48 -14.53
CA THR A 38 14.85 -29.36 -14.72
C THR A 38 14.30 -28.87 -13.39
N GLY A 39 13.97 -29.79 -12.46
CA GLY A 39 13.54 -29.43 -11.11
C GLY A 39 14.57 -28.60 -10.34
N LYS A 40 15.85 -29.00 -10.38
CA LYS A 40 16.95 -28.22 -9.77
C LYS A 40 17.09 -26.83 -10.39
N ILE A 41 16.93 -26.70 -11.71
CA ILE A 41 16.99 -25.41 -12.40
C ILE A 41 15.86 -24.50 -11.91
N PHE A 42 14.62 -24.99 -11.85
CA PHE A 42 13.47 -24.19 -11.41
C PHE A 42 13.62 -23.72 -9.97
N ILE A 43 14.07 -24.60 -9.07
CA ILE A 43 14.34 -24.21 -7.68
C ILE A 43 15.45 -23.17 -7.62
N SER A 44 16.55 -23.36 -8.35
CA SER A 44 17.69 -22.44 -8.32
C SER A 44 17.30 -21.05 -8.86
N ILE A 45 16.57 -20.99 -9.97
CA ILE A 45 16.09 -19.74 -10.56
C ILE A 45 15.07 -19.07 -9.63
N GLY A 46 14.07 -19.81 -9.14
CA GLY A 46 13.05 -19.25 -8.25
C GLY A 46 13.66 -18.72 -6.95
N TRP A 47 14.60 -19.47 -6.37
CA TRP A 47 15.32 -19.05 -5.17
C TRP A 47 16.22 -17.83 -5.42
N LEU A 48 17.00 -17.83 -6.51
CA LEU A 48 17.87 -16.71 -6.84
C LEU A 48 17.07 -15.44 -7.16
N ALA A 49 15.98 -15.57 -7.90
CA ALA A 49 15.08 -14.46 -8.20
C ALA A 49 14.44 -13.91 -6.91
N LEU A 50 13.96 -14.76 -6.01
CA LEU A 50 13.47 -14.32 -4.69
C LEU A 50 14.55 -13.60 -3.89
N LEU A 51 15.76 -14.15 -3.84
CA LEU A 51 16.87 -13.53 -3.14
C LEU A 51 17.16 -12.14 -3.70
N LEU A 52 17.32 -12.03 -5.02
CA LEU A 52 17.58 -10.77 -5.69
C LEU A 52 16.46 -9.75 -5.45
N LEU A 53 15.20 -10.14 -5.61
CA LEU A 53 14.06 -9.25 -5.37
C LEU A 53 13.88 -8.87 -3.89
N SER A 54 14.43 -9.65 -2.97
CA SER A 54 14.42 -9.35 -1.52
C SER A 54 15.53 -8.39 -1.12
N LEU A 55 16.54 -8.16 -1.98
CA LEU A 55 17.61 -7.20 -1.73
C LEU A 55 17.16 -5.79 -2.14
N GLN A 56 17.14 -4.86 -1.18
CA GLN A 56 16.80 -3.45 -1.41
C GLN A 56 17.52 -2.83 -2.63
N PRO A 57 18.84 -2.98 -2.83
CA PRO A 57 19.52 -2.38 -3.98
C PRO A 57 18.97 -2.84 -5.34
N VAL A 58 18.43 -4.06 -5.43
CA VAL A 58 17.84 -4.58 -6.66
C VAL A 58 16.41 -4.06 -6.81
N ALA A 59 15.60 -4.15 -5.75
CA ALA A 59 14.23 -3.65 -5.74
C ALA A 59 14.19 -2.14 -6.07
N ASP A 60 15.01 -1.34 -5.41
CA ASP A 60 15.09 0.11 -5.62
C ASP A 60 15.54 0.46 -7.04
N ARG A 61 16.50 -0.29 -7.61
CA ARG A 61 16.93 -0.09 -9.01
C ARG A 61 15.82 -0.39 -10.02
N LEU A 62 14.98 -1.38 -9.75
CA LEU A 62 13.84 -1.71 -10.60
C LEU A 62 12.72 -0.66 -10.49
N LEU A 63 12.52 -0.09 -9.30
CA LEU A 63 11.50 0.92 -9.04
C LEU A 63 11.89 2.33 -9.51
N ARG A 64 13.18 2.68 -9.41
CA ARG A 64 13.70 4.04 -9.64
C ARG A 64 13.24 4.68 -10.96
N PRO A 65 13.21 4.01 -12.12
CA PRO A 65 12.74 4.63 -13.36
C PRO A 65 11.29 5.10 -13.25
N ILE A 66 10.45 4.31 -12.61
CA ILE A 66 9.02 4.61 -12.41
C ILE A 66 8.87 5.75 -11.41
N GLU A 67 9.58 5.71 -10.28
CA GLU A 67 9.49 6.72 -9.24
C GLU A 67 10.05 8.08 -9.69
N SER A 68 11.16 8.09 -10.43
CA SER A 68 11.79 9.33 -10.92
C SER A 68 10.96 10.07 -11.98
N THR A 69 9.92 9.44 -12.51
CA THR A 69 9.03 10.05 -13.51
C THR A 69 8.17 11.14 -12.88
N TYR A 70 7.89 11.05 -11.58
CA TYR A 70 7.01 12.01 -10.89
C TYR A 70 7.83 12.88 -9.92
N PRO A 71 7.88 14.21 -10.13
CA PRO A 71 8.60 15.09 -9.23
C PRO A 71 7.93 15.13 -7.86
N THR A 72 8.75 15.20 -6.81
CA THR A 72 8.25 15.48 -5.46
C THR A 72 7.78 16.92 -5.37
N TRP A 73 6.73 17.14 -4.59
CA TRP A 73 6.20 18.47 -4.33
C TRP A 73 7.25 19.36 -3.64
N ASN A 74 7.42 20.60 -4.10
CA ASN A 74 8.47 21.53 -3.65
C ASN A 74 7.93 22.90 -3.19
N ASN A 75 6.67 22.99 -2.77
CA ASN A 75 6.02 24.23 -2.28
C ASN A 75 5.98 25.39 -3.28
N SER A 76 5.95 25.10 -4.58
CA SER A 76 5.88 26.15 -5.61
C SER A 76 4.55 26.91 -5.64
N GLN A 77 3.49 26.36 -5.04
CA GLN A 77 2.14 26.95 -5.04
C GLN A 77 1.44 26.72 -3.70
N LYS A 78 0.56 27.63 -3.31
CA LYS A 78 -0.30 27.42 -2.13
C LYS A 78 -1.33 26.34 -2.47
N VAL A 79 -1.54 25.37 -1.57
CA VAL A 79 -2.59 24.37 -1.72
C VAL A 79 -3.72 24.61 -0.72
N ASP A 80 -4.96 24.48 -1.19
CA ASP A 80 -6.15 24.63 -0.34
C ASP A 80 -6.61 23.29 0.25
N TYR A 81 -6.31 22.18 -0.44
CA TYR A 81 -6.71 20.83 -0.05
C TYR A 81 -5.55 19.85 -0.20
N ILE A 82 -5.36 19.01 0.80
CA ILE A 82 -4.33 17.97 0.83
C ILE A 82 -5.05 16.63 1.02
N VAL A 83 -5.03 15.78 -0.01
CA VAL A 83 -5.71 14.49 0.01
C VAL A 83 -4.72 13.39 0.40
N VAL A 84 -5.01 12.70 1.51
CA VAL A 84 -4.24 11.57 2.01
C VAL A 84 -5.01 10.28 1.75
N LEU A 85 -4.50 9.49 0.80
CA LEU A 85 -5.09 8.21 0.42
C LEU A 85 -4.82 7.12 1.46
N GLY A 86 -5.85 6.35 1.78
CA GLY A 86 -5.74 5.16 2.61
C GLY A 86 -4.72 4.15 2.07
N GLY A 87 -3.83 3.65 2.93
CA GLY A 87 -2.85 2.60 2.60
C GLY A 87 -3.18 1.24 3.22
N GLY A 88 -4.21 1.18 4.05
CA GLY A 88 -4.55 0.03 4.88
C GLY A 88 -4.47 0.40 6.36
N TYR A 89 -5.21 -0.34 7.18
CA TYR A 89 -5.35 -0.07 8.61
C TYR A 89 -5.87 -1.29 9.35
N THR A 90 -5.70 -1.26 10.65
CA THR A 90 -6.38 -2.13 11.62
C THR A 90 -7.19 -1.25 12.58
N TRP A 91 -8.09 -1.83 13.36
CA TRP A 91 -8.86 -1.08 14.33
C TRP A 91 -8.87 -1.75 15.70
N ASN A 92 -8.29 -1.06 16.68
CA ASN A 92 -8.41 -1.36 18.09
C ASN A 92 -8.48 -0.04 18.88
N PRO A 93 -9.61 0.23 19.56
CA PRO A 93 -9.80 1.49 20.30
C PRO A 93 -8.87 1.62 21.53
N GLN A 94 -8.26 0.53 22.00
CA GLN A 94 -7.35 0.53 23.15
C GLN A 94 -5.90 0.85 22.75
N TRP A 95 -5.60 0.85 21.46
CA TRP A 95 -4.25 1.15 20.98
C TRP A 95 -4.07 2.64 20.79
N ALA A 96 -2.81 3.08 20.87
CA ALA A 96 -2.44 4.43 20.43
C ALA A 96 -2.96 4.66 19.00
N PRO A 97 -3.52 5.85 18.68
CA PRO A 97 -4.13 6.08 17.38
C PRO A 97 -3.24 5.67 16.20
N SER A 98 -1.96 6.04 16.23
CA SER A 98 -1.00 5.72 15.16
C SER A 98 -0.79 4.22 14.94
N SER A 99 -0.94 3.39 15.97
CA SER A 99 -0.80 1.92 15.88
C SER A 99 -1.91 1.25 15.07
N ASN A 100 -2.97 1.99 14.73
CA ASN A 100 -4.03 1.53 13.85
C ASN A 100 -3.69 1.70 12.36
N LEU A 101 -2.64 2.45 12.00
CA LEU A 101 -2.19 2.61 10.61
C LEU A 101 -1.00 1.69 10.32
N ILE A 102 -1.01 1.02 9.17
CA ILE A 102 0.10 0.15 8.74
C ILE A 102 1.21 0.93 8.03
N ASN A 103 2.34 0.26 7.76
CA ASN A 103 3.61 0.86 7.34
C ASN A 103 3.56 1.79 6.11
N ASN A 104 2.62 1.61 5.19
CA ASN A 104 2.46 2.48 4.03
C ASN A 104 1.53 3.68 4.28
N SER A 105 0.64 3.62 5.27
CA SER A 105 -0.30 4.69 5.63
C SER A 105 0.36 5.78 6.48
N LEU A 106 1.26 5.41 7.39
CA LEU A 106 1.91 6.36 8.30
C LEU A 106 2.78 7.40 7.57
N PRO A 107 3.67 7.02 6.63
CA PRO A 107 4.45 8.01 5.87
C PRO A 107 3.57 8.98 5.08
N ARG A 108 2.47 8.50 4.50
CA ARG A 108 1.50 9.34 3.76
C ARG A 108 0.82 10.35 4.68
N LEU A 109 0.40 9.91 5.86
CA LEU A 109 -0.20 10.78 6.86
C LEU A 109 0.81 11.82 7.36
N ASN A 110 2.04 11.41 7.65
CA ASN A 110 3.07 12.32 8.10
C ASN A 110 3.38 13.40 7.06
N GLU A 111 3.48 13.00 5.79
CA GLU A 111 3.67 13.94 4.69
C GLU A 111 2.46 14.88 4.52
N GLY A 112 1.24 14.36 4.62
CA GLY A 112 0.03 15.18 4.59
C GLY A 112 0.00 16.23 5.70
N ILE A 113 0.41 15.87 6.92
CA ILE A 113 0.51 16.80 8.05
C ILE A 113 1.61 17.83 7.83
N ARG A 114 2.77 17.42 7.28
CA ARG A 114 3.87 18.34 6.94
C ARG A 114 3.40 19.39 5.94
N LEU A 115 2.76 18.95 4.85
CA LEU A 115 2.20 19.85 3.84
C LEU A 115 1.12 20.77 4.41
N TRP A 116 0.28 20.26 5.31
CA TRP A 116 -0.77 21.05 5.96
C TRP A 116 -0.18 22.17 6.83
N ARG A 117 0.88 21.88 7.58
CA ARG A 117 1.60 22.89 8.39
C ARG A 117 2.26 23.95 7.52
N GLU A 118 2.77 23.57 6.35
CA GLU A 118 3.40 24.48 5.39
C GLU A 118 2.39 25.32 4.60
N ASN A 119 1.11 24.95 4.61
CA ASN A 119 0.04 25.65 3.90
C ASN A 119 -1.07 26.09 4.86
N PRO A 120 -0.87 27.19 5.62
CA PRO A 120 -1.88 27.71 6.53
C PRO A 120 -3.20 28.03 5.82
N GLY A 121 -4.30 27.52 6.37
CA GLY A 121 -5.65 27.64 5.80
C GLY A 121 -6.06 26.45 4.93
N SER A 122 -5.15 25.53 4.61
CA SER A 122 -5.48 24.30 3.90
C SER A 122 -6.29 23.31 4.75
N LYS A 123 -7.06 22.46 4.08
CA LYS A 123 -7.81 21.33 4.67
C LYS A 123 -7.11 20.01 4.38
N LEU A 124 -7.09 19.12 5.36
CA LEU A 124 -6.56 17.77 5.23
C LEU A 124 -7.72 16.80 4.99
N ILE A 125 -7.73 16.13 3.85
CA ILE A 125 -8.77 15.18 3.46
C ILE A 125 -8.24 13.76 3.60
N PHE A 126 -8.90 12.93 4.39
CA PHE A 126 -8.62 11.49 4.43
C PHE A 126 -9.67 10.71 3.65
N THR A 127 -9.22 9.76 2.83
CA THR A 127 -10.10 8.90 2.04
C THR A 127 -10.01 7.44 2.48
N GLY A 128 -11.10 6.70 2.26
CA GLY A 128 -11.14 5.25 2.34
C GLY A 128 -12.23 4.75 3.27
N GLY A 129 -13.01 3.79 2.76
CA GLY A 129 -14.14 3.21 3.46
C GLY A 129 -13.80 2.23 4.59
N VAL A 130 -14.85 1.58 5.07
CA VAL A 130 -14.80 0.57 6.14
C VAL A 130 -14.36 -0.78 5.59
N ALA A 131 -13.27 -1.33 6.12
CA ALA A 131 -12.88 -2.70 5.86
C ALA A 131 -13.92 -3.66 6.49
N LYS A 132 -14.22 -4.78 5.82
CA LYS A 132 -15.25 -5.75 6.26
C LYS A 132 -15.10 -6.24 7.70
N THR A 133 -13.89 -6.18 8.27
CA THR A 133 -13.55 -6.64 9.62
C THR A 133 -13.51 -5.53 10.67
N ASN A 134 -13.68 -4.27 10.28
CA ASN A 134 -13.50 -3.11 11.16
C ASN A 134 -14.81 -2.32 11.29
N THR A 135 -14.97 -1.59 12.38
CA THR A 135 -16.16 -0.75 12.64
C THR A 135 -15.97 0.72 12.29
N VAL A 136 -14.73 1.13 11.99
CA VAL A 136 -14.34 2.51 11.68
C VAL A 136 -13.71 2.53 10.29
N SER A 137 -13.95 3.59 9.50
CA SER A 137 -13.38 3.74 8.15
C SER A 137 -11.89 4.08 8.19
N THR A 138 -11.16 3.76 7.10
CA THR A 138 -9.75 4.16 6.97
C THR A 138 -9.59 5.67 7.10
N ALA A 139 -10.51 6.42 6.51
CA ALA A 139 -10.55 7.88 6.57
C ALA A 139 -10.63 8.39 8.03
N GLU A 140 -11.53 7.83 8.83
CA GLU A 140 -11.72 8.24 10.21
C GLU A 140 -10.55 7.81 11.11
N VAL A 141 -9.94 6.63 10.86
CA VAL A 141 -8.72 6.23 11.55
C VAL A 141 -7.59 7.23 11.26
N GLY A 142 -7.37 7.57 10.00
CA GLY A 142 -6.39 8.59 9.60
C GLY A 142 -6.64 9.94 10.28
N ALA A 143 -7.90 10.38 10.32
CA ALA A 143 -8.29 11.61 10.99
C ALA A 143 -8.00 11.61 12.50
N ARG A 144 -8.19 10.48 13.19
CA ARG A 144 -7.87 10.35 14.63
C ARG A 144 -6.37 10.39 14.88
N VAL A 145 -5.57 9.78 14.00
CA VAL A 145 -4.11 9.89 14.08
C VAL A 145 -3.67 11.33 13.89
N ALA A 146 -4.19 12.02 12.87
CA ALA A 146 -3.85 13.43 12.63
C ALA A 146 -4.24 14.35 13.80
N GLN A 147 -5.41 14.13 14.41
CA GLN A 147 -5.82 14.84 15.62
C GLN A 147 -4.86 14.60 16.79
N SER A 148 -4.44 13.35 17.00
CA SER A 148 -3.47 13.02 18.06
C SER A 148 -2.10 13.69 17.85
N LEU A 149 -1.80 14.12 16.62
CA LEU A 149 -0.57 14.82 16.22
C LEU A 149 -0.76 16.35 16.10
N GLY A 150 -1.89 16.87 16.58
CA GLY A 150 -2.16 18.30 16.72
C GLY A 150 -2.90 18.96 15.56
N VAL A 151 -3.47 18.20 14.62
CA VAL A 151 -4.34 18.75 13.56
C VAL A 151 -5.77 18.95 14.12
N PRO A 152 -6.33 20.18 14.14
CA PRO A 152 -7.69 20.40 14.63
C PRO A 152 -8.74 19.67 13.78
N ARG A 153 -9.81 19.14 14.39
CA ARG A 153 -10.83 18.34 13.69
C ARG A 153 -11.52 19.14 12.59
N GLU A 154 -11.76 20.43 12.82
CA GLU A 154 -12.36 21.37 11.88
C GLU A 154 -11.51 21.61 10.61
N GLN A 155 -10.23 21.24 10.63
CA GLN A 155 -9.34 21.28 9.46
C GLN A 155 -9.29 19.94 8.72
N ILE A 156 -10.01 18.92 9.20
CA ILE A 156 -10.01 17.57 8.64
C ILE A 156 -11.36 17.26 7.99
N ILE A 157 -11.31 16.70 6.78
CA ILE A 157 -12.46 16.18 6.05
C ILE A 157 -12.26 14.67 5.89
N THR A 158 -13.28 13.89 6.22
CA THR A 158 -13.25 12.42 6.04
C THR A 158 -14.21 12.02 4.94
N LEU A 159 -13.70 11.35 3.91
CA LEU A 159 -14.47 10.72 2.85
C LEU A 159 -14.52 9.20 3.11
N ASP A 160 -15.53 8.77 3.86
CA ASP A 160 -15.68 7.42 4.43
C ASP A 160 -16.56 6.47 3.58
N LEU A 161 -17.07 6.96 2.47
CA LEU A 161 -17.94 6.24 1.54
C LEU A 161 -17.26 5.42 0.43
N PRO A 162 -16.07 5.78 -0.12
CA PRO A 162 -15.51 5.09 -1.28
C PRO A 162 -15.10 3.65 -0.97
N LYS A 163 -15.47 2.71 -1.84
CA LYS A 163 -15.11 1.28 -1.72
C LYS A 163 -13.94 0.86 -2.63
N ASP A 164 -13.60 1.68 -3.62
CA ASP A 164 -12.47 1.47 -4.52
C ASP A 164 -11.82 2.77 -5.00
N THR A 165 -10.66 2.64 -5.66
CA THR A 165 -9.83 3.76 -6.15
C THR A 165 -10.47 4.50 -7.34
N GLU A 166 -11.41 3.89 -8.07
CA GLU A 166 -12.15 4.57 -9.15
C GLU A 166 -13.22 5.50 -8.58
N GLU A 167 -13.92 5.08 -7.53
CA GLU A 167 -14.85 5.93 -6.77
C GLU A 167 -14.15 7.09 -6.05
N GLU A 168 -12.90 6.92 -5.61
CA GLU A 168 -12.08 8.00 -5.03
C GLU A 168 -11.80 9.14 -6.02
N LYS A 169 -11.69 8.84 -7.32
CA LYS A 169 -11.37 9.84 -8.36
C LYS A 169 -12.60 10.65 -8.81
N LEU A 170 -13.79 10.07 -8.77
CA LEU A 170 -15.03 10.69 -9.27
C LEU A 170 -15.65 11.71 -8.30
N ARG A 171 -15.15 11.80 -7.06
CA ARG A 171 -15.69 12.68 -6.01
C ARG A 171 -14.68 13.66 -5.42
N GLN A 172 -13.49 13.76 -6.03
CA GLN A 172 -12.57 14.89 -5.87
C GLN A 172 -13.04 16.05 -6.75
#